data_AF-A0A2E8QMT5-F1
#
_entry.id   AF-A0A2E8QMT5-F1
#
_cell.length_a   1.000
_cell.length_b   1.000
_cell.length_c   1.000
_cell.angle_alpha   90.00
_cell.angle_beta   90.00
_cell.angle_gamma   90.00
#
_symmetry.space_group_name_H-M   'P 1'
#
loop_
_entity.id
_entity.type
_entity.pdbx_description
1 polymer ?
#
loop_
_entity_poly.entity_id
_entity_poly.type
_entity_poly.pdbx_seq_one_letter_code
_entity_poly.pdbx_strand_id
1 'polypeptide(L)' 'MSLTRYRIGEEVGTPTVTDDMMLLTALYGFVVGILLTFLAKRLRQRWMIFWGSGLAVLSLGYLLADWVGWI' A
#
# COMPACT_ATOMS: atom_id res chain seq x y z
N MET A 1 15.96 -22.91 16.43
CA MET A 1 16.49 -22.45 15.14
C MET A 1 15.73 -23.17 14.03
N SER A 2 14.83 -22.46 13.34
CA SER A 2 14.06 -23.00 12.22
C SER A 2 14.93 -22.97 10.97
N LEU A 3 15.25 -24.14 10.42
CA LEU A 3 15.86 -24.28 9.11
C LEU A 3 14.84 -23.82 8.06
N THR A 4 14.97 -22.60 7.56
CA THR A 4 14.31 -22.15 6.33
C THR A 4 14.77 -23.09 5.21
N ARG A 5 13.95 -24.10 4.90
CA ARG A 5 14.21 -25.00 3.78
C ARG A 5 14.09 -24.21 2.48
N TYR A 6 15.22 -23.97 1.84
CA TYR A 6 15.29 -23.53 0.46
C TYR A 6 14.52 -24.52 -0.41
N ARG A 7 13.44 -24.07 -1.07
CA ARG A 7 12.64 -24.91 -1.97
C ARG A 7 13.35 -24.92 -3.33
N ILE A 8 13.82 -26.09 -3.75
CA ILE A 8 14.44 -26.29 -5.06
C ILE A 8 13.41 -25.93 -6.14
N GLY A 9 13.66 -24.83 -6.87
CA GLY A 9 12.74 -24.25 -7.86
C GLY A 9 12.26 -22.82 -7.54
N GLU A 10 12.61 -22.28 -6.37
CA GLU A 10 12.38 -20.87 -6.04
C GLU A 10 13.60 -20.06 -6.52
N GLU A 11 13.42 -19.22 -7.55
CA GLU A 11 14.50 -18.37 -8.05
C GLU A 11 14.92 -17.38 -6.95
N VAL A 12 16.21 -17.34 -6.65
CA VAL A 12 16.77 -16.38 -5.70
C VAL A 12 16.53 -14.98 -6.24
N GLY A 13 15.55 -14.27 -5.69
CA GLY A 13 15.21 -12.90 -6.09
C GLY A 13 13.80 -12.71 -6.64
N THR A 14 12.96 -13.75 -6.76
CA THR A 14 11.54 -13.51 -7.07
C THR A 14 10.88 -12.74 -5.93
N PRO A 15 10.31 -11.56 -6.18
CA PRO A 15 9.69 -10.78 -5.14
C PRO A 15 8.55 -11.58 -4.52
N THR A 16 8.57 -11.71 -3.18
CA THR A 16 7.52 -12.38 -2.41
C THR A 16 6.17 -11.65 -2.55
N VAL A 17 6.19 -10.40 -3.03
CA VAL A 17 5.02 -9.58 -3.33
C VAL A 17 4.92 -9.45 -4.84
N THR A 18 3.82 -9.92 -5.43
CA THR A 18 3.55 -9.74 -6.87
C THR A 18 3.01 -8.34 -7.14
N ASP A 19 3.12 -7.87 -8.38
CA ASP A 19 2.63 -6.54 -8.80
C ASP A 19 1.13 -6.37 -8.48
N ASP A 20 0.34 -7.41 -8.72
CA ASP A 20 -1.09 -7.45 -8.38
C ASP A 20 -1.35 -7.25 -6.87
N MET A 21 -0.50 -7.81 -6.00
CA MET A 21 -0.62 -7.61 -4.56
C MET A 21 -0.31 -6.17 -4.17
N MET A 22 0.66 -5.55 -4.83
CA MET A 22 1.03 -4.17 -4.58
C MET A 22 -0.06 -3.20 -5.06
N LEU A 23 -0.63 -3.45 -6.24
CA LEU A 23 -1.74 -2.69 -6.81
C LEU A 23 -3.00 -2.80 -5.96
N LEU A 24 -3.35 -4.00 -5.50
CA LEU A 24 -4.45 -4.23 -4.56
C LEU A 24 -4.22 -3.49 -3.23
N THR A 25 -3.00 -3.55 -2.70
CA THR A 25 -2.63 -2.86 -1.45
C THR A 25 -2.73 -1.34 -1.60
N ALA A 26 -2.29 -0.80 -2.73
CA ALA A 26 -2.41 0.63 -3.04
C ALA A 26 -3.87 1.05 -3.13
N LEU A 27 -4.73 0.27 -3.80
CA LEU A 27 -6.16 0.53 -3.88
C LEU A 27 -6.82 0.55 -2.49
N TYR A 28 -6.53 -0.44 -1.65
CA TYR A 28 -7.02 -0.47 -0.27
C TYR A 28 -6.50 0.70 0.55
N GLY A 29 -5.21 1.02 0.46
CA GLY A 29 -4.58 2.16 1.14
C GLY A 29 -5.26 3.48 0.77
N PHE A 30 -5.60 3.65 -0.51
CA PHE A 30 -6.32 4.84 -0.98
C PHE A 30 -7.70 4.97 -0.35
N VAL A 31 -8.52 3.91 -0.43
CA VAL A 31 -9.89 3.91 0.12
C VAL A 31 -9.88 4.09 1.64
N VAL A 32 -9.04 3.34 2.34
CA VAL A 32 -8.91 3.42 3.80
C VAL A 32 -8.39 4.78 4.22
N GLY A 33 -7.39 5.33 3.53
CA GLY A 33 -6.85 6.66 3.79
C GLY A 33 -7.95 7.74 3.76
N ILE A 34 -8.77 7.74 2.70
CA ILE A 34 -9.90 8.67 2.57
C ILE A 34 -10.90 8.52 3.73
N LEU A 35 -11.29 7.28 4.05
CA LEU A 35 -12.25 7.00 5.12
C LEU A 35 -11.71 7.47 6.48
N LEU A 36 -10.45 7.18 6.79
CA LEU A 36 -9.80 7.62 8.02
C LEU A 36 -9.72 9.14 8.09
N THR A 37 -9.34 9.81 7.01
CA THR A 37 -9.30 11.29 6.97
C THR A 37 -10.67 11.90 7.21
N PHE A 38 -11.71 11.35 6.59
CA PHE A 38 -13.08 11.85 6.76
C PHE A 38 -13.57 11.68 8.20
N LEU A 39 -13.37 10.49 8.77
CA LEU A 39 -13.73 10.21 10.15
C LEU A 39 -12.93 11.06 11.15
N ALA A 40 -11.62 11.19 10.93
CA ALA A 40 -10.74 12.01 11.74
C ALA A 40 -11.11 13.49 11.71
N LYS A 41 -11.55 13.99 10.54
CA LYS A 41 -12.07 15.36 10.40
C LYS A 41 -13.33 15.56 11.25
N ARG A 42 -14.25 14.58 11.26
CA ARG A 42 -15.44 14.61 12.13
C ARG A 42 -15.07 14.60 13.61
N LEU A 43 -14.06 13.84 14.00
CA LEU A 43 -13.57 13.71 15.38
C LEU A 43 -12.56 14.80 15.79
N ARG A 44 -12.22 15.73 14.89
CA ARG A 44 -11.20 16.78 15.09
C ARG A 44 -9.80 16.24 15.46
N GLN A 45 -9.50 15.00 15.11
CA GLN A 45 -8.20 14.37 15.37
C GLN A 45 -7.19 14.76 14.30
N ARG A 46 -6.53 15.92 14.48
CA ARG A 46 -5.60 16.50 13.51
C ARG A 46 -4.48 15.55 13.06
N TRP A 47 -3.95 14.76 13.99
CA TRP A 47 -2.88 13.79 13.70
C TRP A 47 -3.36 12.69 12.74
N MET A 48 -4.57 12.18 12.94
CA MET A 48 -5.15 11.14 12.11
C MET A 48 -5.57 11.66 10.72
N ILE A 49 -5.93 12.95 10.61
CA ILE A 49 -6.13 13.62 9.32
C ILE A 49 -4.83 13.63 8.51
N PHE A 50 -3.71 13.99 9.16
CA PHE A 50 -2.39 13.99 8.51
C PHE A 50 -2.02 12.59 8.00
N TRP A 51 -2.09 11.56 8.84
CA TRP A 51 -1.75 10.19 8.43
C TRP A 51 -2.70 9.61 7.39
N GLY A 52 -4.02 9.80 7.54
CA GLY A 52 -4.99 9.30 6.56
C GLY A 52 -4.83 9.97 5.19
N SER A 53 -4.57 11.28 5.17
CA SER A 53 -4.37 12.02 3.92
C SER A 53 -3.04 11.66 3.26
N GLY A 54 -1.98 11.48 4.05
CA GLY A 54 -0.69 10.99 3.56
C GLY A 54 -0.81 9.60 2.94
N LEU A 55 -1.52 8.68 3.59
CA LEU A 55 -1.78 7.34 3.05
C LEU A 55 -2.53 7.43 1.72
N ALA A 56 -3.60 8.21 1.65
CA ALA A 56 -4.37 8.38 0.42
C ALA A 56 -3.53 8.99 -0.72
N VAL A 57 -2.74 10.03 -0.44
CA VAL A 57 -1.91 10.70 -1.46
C VAL A 57 -0.81 9.77 -1.99
N LEU A 58 -0.13 9.02 -1.12
CA LEU A 58 0.91 8.07 -1.55
C LEU A 58 0.32 6.92 -2.36
N SER A 59 -0.79 6.36 -1.92
CA SER A 59 -1.51 5.31 -2.67
C SER A 59 -2.00 5.81 -4.02
N LEU A 60 -2.53 7.04 -4.10
CA LEU A 60 -2.92 7.64 -5.38
C LEU A 60 -1.72 7.86 -6.30
N GLY A 61 -0.60 8.35 -5.75
CA GLY A 61 0.63 8.54 -6.51
C GLY A 61 1.12 7.23 -7.15
N TYR A 62 1.06 6.13 -6.39
CA TYR A 62 1.38 4.79 -6.91
C TYR A 62 0.44 4.38 -8.04
N LEU A 63 -0.88 4.48 -7.84
CA LEU A 63 -1.87 4.09 -8.85
C LEU A 63 -1.75 4.94 -10.13
N LEU A 64 -1.40 6.22 -10.01
CA LEU A 64 -1.18 7.08 -11.17
C LEU A 64 0.12 6.73 -11.90
N ALA A 65 1.18 6.39 -11.17
CA ALA A 65 2.45 5.98 -11.78
C ALA A 65 2.29 4.68 -12.57
N ASP A 66 1.57 3.70 -12.00
CA ASP A 66 1.19 2.45 -12.67
C ASP A 66 0.30 2.72 -13.90
N TRP A 67 -0.71 3.58 -13.77
CA TRP A 67 -1.62 3.91 -14.88
C TRP A 67 -0.92 4.57 -16.07
N VAL A 68 0.11 5.38 -15.82
CA VAL A 68 0.92 6.05 -16.86
C VAL A 68 2.05 5.13 -17.37
N GLY A 69 2.26 3.97 -16.75
CA GLY A 69 3.30 3.00 -17.13
C GLY A 69 4.72 3.40 -16.73
N TRP A 70 4.87 4.15 -15.63
CA TRP A 70 6.18 4.51 -15.08
C TRP A 70 6.78 3.43 -14.18
N ILE A 71 5.92 2.57 -13.63
CA ILE A 71 6.21 1.35 -12.88
C ILE A 71 5.35 0.25 -13.47
#